data_AF-E3RKN8-F1
#
_entry.id   AF-E3RKN8-F1
#
_cell.length_a   1.000
_cell.length_b   1.000
_cell.length_c   1.000
_cell.angle_alpha   90.00
_cell.angle_beta   90.00
_cell.angle_gamma   90.00
#
_symmetry.space_group_name_H-M   'P 1'
#
loop_
_entity.id
_entity.type
_entity.pdbx_description
1 polymer ?
#
loop_
_entity_poly.entity_id
_entity_poly.type
_entity_poly.pdbx_seq_one_letter_code
_entity_poly.pdbx_strand_id
1 'polypeptide(L)'
;MRFTSTITAVFASAVIAAPATLNVRDDEICTPVSYTISDYTLTTSSTSGIVDFTFQSAFSVGTLDDPVQSGAHCGASGVSVPNSNECQVANRRLLFDLRGPQEQAYYQIMHTWSCNGSTWMSGNAVRIDPLKCHTEGDKRVCTGGPQTFAPQNVRKICSAPTCPTV
;
A
#
# COMPACT_ATOMS: atom_id res chain seq x y z
N MET A 1 -68.51 -43.30 -32.79
CA MET A 1 -67.13 -42.77 -32.69
C MET A 1 -67.19 -41.43 -31.98
N ARG A 2 -66.61 -41.32 -30.78
CA ARG A 2 -66.48 -40.04 -30.05
C ARG A 2 -64.99 -39.77 -29.92
N PHE A 3 -64.51 -38.73 -30.58
CA PHE A 3 -63.13 -38.28 -30.51
C PHE A 3 -63.00 -37.27 -29.38
N THR A 4 -62.21 -37.60 -28.36
CA THR A 4 -61.90 -36.70 -27.24
C THR A 4 -60.46 -36.22 -27.44
N SER A 5 -60.28 -34.97 -27.86
CA SER A 5 -58.95 -34.35 -27.98
C SER A 5 -58.52 -33.75 -26.65
N THR A 6 -57.44 -34.26 -26.07
CA THR A 6 -56.75 -33.67 -24.92
C THR A 6 -55.60 -32.79 -25.41
N ILE A 7 -55.69 -31.49 -25.17
CA ILE A 7 -54.63 -30.51 -25.43
C ILE A 7 -53.64 -30.57 -24.27
N THR A 8 -52.38 -30.88 -24.56
CA THR A 8 -51.30 -30.96 -23.56
C THR A 8 -50.54 -29.63 -23.61
N ALA A 9 -50.71 -28.79 -22.58
CA ALA A 9 -49.98 -27.53 -22.45
C ALA A 9 -48.62 -27.78 -21.77
N VAL A 10 -47.53 -27.60 -22.51
CA VAL A 10 -46.16 -27.68 -21.99
C VAL A 10 -45.74 -26.28 -21.53
N PHE A 11 -45.64 -26.08 -20.22
CA PHE A 11 -45.05 -24.86 -19.65
C PHE A 11 -43.52 -24.96 -19.74
N ALA A 12 -42.92 -24.20 -20.66
CA ALA A 12 -41.48 -24.02 -20.71
C ALA A 12 -41.06 -23.05 -19.59
N SER A 13 -40.49 -23.58 -18.51
CA SER A 13 -39.89 -22.78 -17.45
C SER A 13 -38.57 -22.18 -17.98
N ALA A 14 -38.60 -20.90 -18.38
CA ALA A 14 -37.38 -20.15 -18.62
C ALA A 14 -36.71 -19.86 -17.26
N VAL A 15 -35.65 -20.60 -16.95
CA VAL A 15 -34.77 -20.29 -15.81
C VAL A 15 -33.97 -19.06 -16.18
N ILE A 16 -34.39 -17.89 -15.68
CA ILE A 16 -33.60 -16.67 -15.73
C ILE A 16 -32.47 -16.85 -14.71
N ALA A 17 -31.30 -17.27 -15.18
CA ALA A 17 -30.09 -17.21 -14.37
C ALA A 17 -29.77 -15.73 -14.12
N ALA A 18 -30.03 -15.25 -12.91
CA ALA A 18 -29.59 -13.94 -12.48
C ALA A 18 -28.06 -13.87 -12.61
N PRO A 19 -27.48 -12.75 -13.08
CA PRO A 19 -26.04 -12.58 -13.08
C PRO A 19 -25.59 -12.67 -11.63
N ALA A 20 -24.77 -13.67 -11.30
CA ALA A 20 -24.04 -13.67 -10.06
C ALA A 20 -23.17 -12.41 -10.07
N THR A 21 -23.54 -11.41 -9.28
CA THR A 21 -22.64 -10.33 -8.94
C THR A 21 -21.41 -11.00 -8.32
N LEU A 22 -20.29 -10.99 -9.04
CA LEU A 22 -19.00 -11.35 -8.50
C LEU A 22 -18.76 -10.41 -7.31
N ASN A 23 -19.04 -10.89 -6.11
CA ASN A 23 -18.56 -10.27 -4.89
C ASN A 23 -17.03 -10.36 -4.96
N VAL A 24 -16.40 -9.31 -5.50
CA VAL A 24 -15.02 -8.97 -5.16
C VAL A 24 -14.98 -9.08 -3.65
N ARG A 25 -14.13 -9.95 -3.10
CA ARG A 25 -14.07 -10.13 -1.65
C ARG A 25 -13.80 -8.75 -1.06
N ASP A 26 -14.63 -8.29 -0.13
CA ASP A 26 -14.53 -6.92 0.43
C ASP A 26 -13.12 -6.57 0.93
N ASP A 27 -12.34 -7.58 1.29
CA ASP A 27 -10.93 -7.46 1.68
C ASP A 27 -10.02 -6.99 0.53
N GLU A 28 -10.27 -7.42 -0.71
CA GLU A 28 -9.45 -7.09 -1.89
C GLU A 28 -9.51 -5.58 -2.21
N ILE A 29 -10.67 -4.97 -2.00
CA ILE A 29 -10.92 -3.52 -2.12
C ILE A 29 -10.10 -2.75 -1.08
N CYS A 30 -9.91 -3.33 0.11
CA CYS A 30 -9.16 -2.74 1.21
C CYS A 30 -7.65 -2.96 1.12
N THR A 31 -7.15 -3.68 0.11
CA THR A 31 -5.72 -3.86 -0.11
C THR A 31 -5.21 -2.90 -1.19
N PRO A 32 -4.14 -2.14 -0.93
CA PRO A 32 -3.50 -1.36 -1.98
C PRO A 32 -2.98 -2.32 -3.05
N VAL A 33 -3.02 -1.89 -4.30
CA VAL A 33 -2.47 -2.63 -5.45
C VAL A 33 -1.01 -2.30 -5.70
N SER A 34 -0.58 -1.08 -5.33
CA SER A 34 0.80 -0.64 -5.48
C SER A 34 1.15 0.47 -4.50
N TYR A 35 2.44 0.56 -4.19
CA TYR A 35 3.05 1.74 -3.59
C TYR A 35 4.06 2.35 -4.55
N THR A 36 4.19 3.67 -4.49
CA THR A 36 5.19 4.42 -5.27
C THR A 36 5.98 5.32 -4.34
N ILE A 37 7.32 5.25 -4.43
CA ILE A 37 8.23 6.24 -3.85
C ILE A 37 8.70 7.15 -4.98
N SER A 38 8.55 8.46 -4.84
CA SER A 38 9.07 9.47 -5.77
C SER A 38 9.94 10.49 -5.07
N ASP A 39 10.66 11.29 -5.86
CA ASP A 39 11.44 12.44 -5.39
C ASP A 39 12.44 12.10 -4.29
N TYR A 40 12.98 10.87 -4.33
CA TYR A 40 13.87 10.39 -3.29
C TYR A 40 15.21 11.12 -3.37
N THR A 41 15.64 11.65 -2.24
CA THR A 41 16.97 12.21 -2.03
C THR A 41 17.55 11.70 -0.72
N LEU A 42 18.85 11.45 -0.72
CA LEU A 42 19.63 11.10 0.45
C LEU A 42 20.95 11.85 0.41
N THR A 43 21.17 12.72 1.39
CA THR A 43 22.43 13.44 1.58
C THR A 43 23.11 12.92 2.84
N THR A 44 24.35 12.46 2.71
CA THR A 44 25.12 11.87 3.81
C THR A 44 26.52 12.46 3.90
N SER A 45 27.04 12.61 5.11
CA SER A 45 28.43 12.95 5.42
C SER A 45 28.86 12.21 6.70
N SER A 46 30.08 12.45 7.19
CA SER A 46 30.54 11.89 8.46
C SER A 46 29.75 12.40 9.69
N THR A 47 28.99 13.49 9.53
CA THR A 47 28.29 14.18 10.62
C THR A 47 26.81 14.43 10.35
N SER A 48 26.30 14.03 9.18
CA SER A 48 24.91 14.25 8.80
C SER A 48 24.35 13.14 7.91
N GLY A 49 23.06 12.86 8.10
CA GLY A 49 22.23 12.05 7.22
C GLY A 49 20.87 12.74 7.09
N ILE A 50 20.48 13.05 5.87
CA ILE A 50 19.21 13.70 5.54
C ILE A 50 18.57 12.89 4.42
N VAL A 51 17.35 12.44 4.63
CA VAL A 51 16.55 11.74 3.62
C VAL A 51 15.24 12.45 3.43
N ASP A 52 14.79 12.56 2.18
CA ASP A 52 13.48 13.06 1.80
C ASP A 52 12.92 12.25 0.63
N PHE A 53 11.63 11.91 0.67
CA PHE A 53 10.90 11.27 -0.42
C PHE A 53 9.40 11.44 -0.28
N THR A 54 8.66 11.25 -1.37
CA THR A 54 7.19 11.15 -1.36
C THR A 54 6.79 9.68 -1.47
N PHE A 55 5.86 9.24 -0.64
CA PHE A 55 5.28 7.90 -0.68
C PHE A 55 3.79 7.97 -0.99
N GLN A 56 3.33 7.19 -1.96
CA GLN A 56 1.94 7.18 -2.40
C GLN A 56 1.40 5.75 -2.46
N SER A 57 0.17 5.56 -2.00
CA SER A 57 -0.60 4.32 -2.11
C SER A 57 -1.60 4.40 -3.26
N ALA A 58 -1.83 3.28 -3.93
CA ALA A 58 -2.89 3.13 -4.91
C ALA A 58 -3.73 1.91 -4.56
N PHE A 59 -5.05 2.03 -4.72
CA PHE A 59 -6.02 0.95 -4.51
C PHE A 59 -6.74 0.66 -5.83
N SER A 60 -7.32 -0.54 -5.95
CA SER A 60 -8.08 -0.96 -7.14
C SER A 60 -9.39 -0.21 -7.31
N VAL A 61 -9.91 0.34 -6.21
CA VAL A 61 -11.09 1.20 -6.15
C VAL A 61 -10.69 2.63 -5.77
N GLY A 62 -11.66 3.55 -5.81
CA GLY A 62 -11.45 4.98 -5.55
C GLY A 62 -10.93 5.34 -4.14
N THR A 63 -11.30 6.51 -3.65
CA THR A 63 -10.73 7.07 -2.40
C THR A 63 -11.19 6.27 -1.17
N LEU A 64 -10.23 5.73 -0.43
CA LEU A 64 -10.43 5.16 0.91
C LEU A 64 -10.04 6.21 1.98
N ASP A 65 -10.28 5.91 3.26
CA ASP A 65 -9.71 6.71 4.36
C ASP A 65 -8.21 6.39 4.50
N ASP A 66 -7.45 6.89 3.53
CA ASP A 66 -6.01 6.80 3.47
C ASP A 66 -5.40 8.13 2.96
N PRO A 67 -4.83 8.97 3.84
CA PRO A 67 -4.19 10.23 3.44
C PRO A 67 -2.96 10.01 2.55
N VAL A 68 -2.42 8.78 2.50
CA VAL A 68 -1.26 8.42 1.69
C VAL A 68 -1.61 8.29 0.19
N GLN A 69 -2.90 8.13 -0.17
CA GLN A 69 -3.32 8.06 -1.58
C GLN A 69 -3.01 9.34 -2.37
N SER A 70 -2.99 10.49 -1.67
CA SER A 70 -2.62 11.80 -2.21
C SER A 70 -1.12 12.06 -2.28
N GLY A 71 -0.29 11.14 -1.78
CA GLY A 71 1.14 11.34 -1.61
C GLY A 71 1.46 11.93 -0.23
N ALA A 72 2.34 11.26 0.50
CA ALA A 72 2.82 11.64 1.82
C ALA A 72 4.30 11.99 1.75
N HIS A 73 4.67 13.18 2.21
CA HIS A 73 6.07 13.55 2.33
C HIS A 73 6.71 12.87 3.54
N CYS A 74 7.82 12.18 3.33
CA CYS A 74 8.60 11.49 4.35
C CYS A 74 10.00 12.10 4.37
N GLY A 75 10.40 12.65 5.52
CA GLY A 75 11.73 13.24 5.66
C GLY A 75 12.27 13.07 7.07
N ALA A 76 13.58 12.91 7.18
CA ALA A 76 14.27 12.84 8.47
C ALA A 76 15.71 13.35 8.35
N SER A 77 16.21 13.95 9.43
CA SER A 77 17.59 14.44 9.51
C SER A 77 18.21 14.16 10.87
N GLY A 78 19.52 13.90 10.88
CA GLY A 78 20.31 13.64 12.09
C GLY A 78 21.79 13.45 11.77
N VAL A 79 22.59 13.00 12.74
CA VAL A 79 24.00 12.59 12.50
C VAL A 79 24.05 11.39 11.56
N SER A 80 23.11 10.47 11.74
CA SER A 80 22.65 9.50 10.76
C SER A 80 21.13 9.63 10.67
N VAL A 81 20.52 9.15 9.58
CA VAL A 81 19.05 9.13 9.48
C VAL A 81 18.48 8.34 10.68
N PRO A 82 17.64 8.96 11.53
CA PRO A 82 17.08 8.27 12.70
C PRO A 82 16.09 7.16 12.31
N ASN A 83 15.61 6.41 13.30
CA ASN A 83 14.50 5.47 13.13
C ASN A 83 13.24 6.02 13.80
N SER A 84 12.12 5.36 13.54
CA SER A 84 10.76 5.69 13.94
C SER A 84 10.29 7.03 13.39
N ASN A 85 10.67 7.32 12.15
CA ASN A 85 10.36 8.59 11.50
C ASN A 85 8.91 8.61 11.04
N GLU A 86 8.22 9.70 11.34
CA GLU A 86 6.85 9.92 10.90
C GLU A 86 6.83 10.71 9.58
N CYS A 87 6.11 10.21 8.60
CA CYS A 87 5.80 11.00 7.42
C CYS A 87 4.70 12.01 7.73
N GLN A 88 4.59 13.05 6.91
CA GLN A 88 3.64 14.15 7.04
C GLN A 88 2.21 13.72 6.67
N VAL A 89 1.64 12.85 7.50
CA VAL A 89 0.26 12.38 7.42
C VAL A 89 -0.36 12.40 8.81
N ALA A 90 -1.68 12.63 8.86
CA ALA A 90 -2.40 12.60 10.12
C ALA A 90 -2.30 11.24 10.81
N ASN A 91 -2.36 11.24 12.15
CA ASN A 91 -2.47 10.05 12.98
C ASN A 91 -1.33 9.04 12.83
N ARG A 92 -0.11 9.48 12.47
CA ARG A 92 1.09 8.62 12.40
C ARG A 92 0.88 7.37 11.53
N ARG A 93 0.11 7.52 10.45
CA ARG A 93 -0.32 6.42 9.57
C ARG A 93 0.79 5.89 8.66
N LEU A 94 1.90 6.61 8.51
CA LEU A 94 3.03 6.19 7.70
C LEU A 94 4.34 6.45 8.44
N LEU A 95 5.12 5.38 8.61
CA LEU A 95 6.41 5.38 9.28
C LEU A 95 7.48 4.79 8.37
N PHE A 96 8.72 5.24 8.56
CA PHE A 96 9.88 4.60 7.94
C PHE A 96 11.09 4.48 8.88
N ASP A 97 11.80 3.37 8.74
CA ASP A 97 13.02 3.05 9.48
C ASP A 97 14.11 2.60 8.51
N LEU A 98 15.39 2.77 8.87
CA LEU A 98 16.49 2.13 8.19
C LEU A 98 16.54 0.62 8.49
N ARG A 99 16.78 -0.19 7.47
CA ARG A 99 17.04 -1.64 7.59
C ARG A 99 18.52 -2.01 7.47
N GLY A 100 19.39 -1.02 7.42
CA GLY A 100 20.83 -1.19 7.29
C GLY A 100 21.54 0.17 7.29
N PRO A 101 22.81 0.22 6.87
CA PRO A 101 23.52 1.48 6.68
C PRO A 101 22.75 2.42 5.75
N GLN A 102 22.70 3.71 6.09
CA GLN A 102 21.93 4.72 5.35
C GLN A 102 22.34 4.80 3.88
N GLU A 103 23.60 4.54 3.56
CA GLU A 103 24.16 4.56 2.20
C GLU A 103 23.56 3.48 1.29
N GLN A 104 22.92 2.46 1.86
CA GLN A 104 22.23 1.42 1.10
C GLN A 104 20.81 1.81 0.67
N ALA A 105 20.29 2.97 1.13
CA ALA A 105 18.94 3.42 0.85
C ALA A 105 17.89 2.30 1.05
N TYR A 106 18.03 1.54 2.15
CA TYR A 106 17.20 0.37 2.44
C TYR A 106 16.34 0.62 3.67
N TYR A 107 15.02 0.64 3.47
CA TYR A 107 14.05 1.08 4.46
C TYR A 107 13.01 0.00 4.78
N GLN A 108 12.49 0.07 6.00
CA GLN A 108 11.24 -0.57 6.40
C GLN A 108 10.18 0.53 6.36
N ILE A 109 9.12 0.33 5.59
CA ILE A 109 7.97 1.24 5.54
C ILE A 109 6.77 0.54 6.16
N MET A 110 6.18 1.18 7.15
CA MET A 110 4.96 0.73 7.82
C MET A 110 3.84 1.69 7.47
N HIS A 111 2.79 1.19 6.82
CA HIS A 111 1.65 1.98 6.40
C HIS A 111 0.37 1.41 7.03
N THR A 112 -0.46 2.28 7.60
CA THR A 112 -1.72 1.94 8.27
C THR A 112 -2.85 2.79 7.69
N TRP A 113 -3.98 2.18 7.32
CA TRP A 113 -5.15 2.86 6.76
C TRP A 113 -6.45 2.28 7.31
N SER A 114 -7.57 2.97 7.07
CA SER A 114 -8.90 2.51 7.44
C SER A 114 -9.69 2.10 6.19
N CYS A 115 -10.38 0.97 6.25
CA CYS A 115 -11.28 0.53 5.18
C CYS A 115 -12.39 -0.34 5.77
N ASN A 116 -13.64 -0.11 5.35
CA ASN A 116 -14.82 -0.85 5.80
C ASN A 116 -14.92 -1.00 7.33
N GLY A 117 -14.72 0.10 8.06
CA GLY A 117 -14.79 0.14 9.53
C GLY A 117 -13.66 -0.59 10.25
N SER A 118 -12.63 -1.02 9.54
CA SER A 118 -11.49 -1.76 10.08
C SER A 118 -10.18 -1.06 9.78
N THR A 119 -9.19 -1.25 10.66
CA THR A 119 -7.83 -0.78 10.44
C THR A 119 -7.01 -1.86 9.75
N TRP A 120 -6.19 -1.47 8.77
CA TRP A 120 -5.31 -2.33 8.01
C TRP A 120 -3.88 -1.82 8.11
N MET A 121 -2.92 -2.72 7.89
CA MET A 121 -1.50 -2.40 7.93
C MET A 121 -0.73 -3.19 6.87
N SER A 122 0.30 -2.58 6.31
CA SER A 122 1.33 -3.23 5.53
C SER A 122 2.72 -2.95 6.10
N GLY A 123 3.67 -3.82 5.77
CA GLY A 123 5.06 -3.66 6.16
C GLY A 123 5.96 -4.07 5.00
N ASN A 124 6.69 -3.11 4.44
CA ASN A 124 7.44 -3.28 3.22
C ASN A 124 8.92 -3.01 3.47
N ALA A 125 9.78 -3.98 3.15
CA ALA A 125 11.20 -3.75 3.08
C ALA A 125 11.55 -3.30 1.66
N VAL A 126 11.95 -2.05 1.49
CA VAL A 126 12.19 -1.44 0.17
C VAL A 126 13.60 -0.88 0.10
N ARG A 127 14.36 -1.35 -0.88
CA ARG A 127 15.63 -0.75 -1.27
C ARG A 127 15.37 0.16 -2.46
N ILE A 128 15.84 1.40 -2.38
CA ILE A 128 15.71 2.35 -3.49
C ILE A 128 16.66 1.95 -4.61
N ASP A 129 16.11 1.67 -5.79
CA ASP A 129 16.84 1.26 -6.99
C ASP A 129 16.05 1.66 -8.26
N PRO A 130 16.67 2.31 -9.26
CA PRO A 130 18.07 2.74 -9.32
C PRO A 130 18.39 3.93 -8.41
N LEU A 131 19.59 3.91 -7.83
CA LEU A 131 20.13 5.00 -7.01
C LEU A 131 21.32 5.66 -7.73
N LYS A 132 21.24 6.96 -7.99
CA LYS A 132 22.31 7.75 -8.62
C LYS A 132 22.95 8.62 -7.57
N CYS A 133 24.26 8.49 -7.37
CA CYS A 133 24.97 9.26 -6.36
C CYS A 133 26.18 9.97 -6.93
N HIS A 134 26.44 11.17 -6.42
CA HIS A 134 27.65 11.95 -6.66
C HIS A 134 28.14 12.56 -5.35
N THR A 135 29.34 13.11 -5.39
CA THR A 135 29.97 13.79 -4.25
C THR A 135 29.93 15.29 -4.48
N GLU A 136 29.47 16.03 -3.47
CA GLU A 136 29.49 17.49 -3.41
C GLU A 136 30.25 17.92 -2.15
N GLY A 137 31.52 18.31 -2.30
CA GLY A 137 32.39 18.60 -1.16
C GLY A 137 32.60 17.36 -0.29
N ASP A 138 32.22 17.44 0.98
CA ASP A 138 32.29 16.34 1.97
C ASP A 138 31.01 15.50 2.04
N LYS A 139 30.01 15.81 1.20
CA LYS A 139 28.71 15.14 1.19
C LYS A 139 28.58 14.20 0.01
N ARG A 140 27.94 13.06 0.23
CA ARG A 140 27.42 12.18 -0.82
C ARG A 140 25.93 12.47 -0.97
N VAL A 141 25.55 12.92 -2.17
CA VAL A 141 24.17 13.20 -2.53
C VAL A 141 23.71 12.08 -3.46
N CYS A 142 22.61 11.43 -3.11
CA CYS A 142 21.99 10.37 -3.86
C CYS A 142 20.56 10.75 -4.21
N THR A 143 20.12 10.43 -5.42
CA THR A 143 18.74 10.60 -5.88
C THR A 143 18.22 9.28 -6.47
N GLY A 144 16.90 9.07 -6.39
CA GLY A 144 16.26 7.85 -6.86
C GLY A 144 14.80 8.02 -7.21
N GLY A 145 14.24 6.98 -7.83
CA GLY A 145 12.82 6.90 -8.18
C GLY A 145 12.41 7.66 -9.45
N PRO A 146 11.11 7.65 -9.78
CA PRO A 146 10.06 6.95 -9.05
C PRO A 146 10.21 5.42 -9.09
N GLN A 147 9.90 4.75 -7.98
CA GLN A 147 9.94 3.29 -7.86
C GLN A 147 8.61 2.78 -7.35
N THR A 148 7.98 1.91 -8.13
CA THR A 148 6.70 1.28 -7.79
C THR A 148 6.91 -0.17 -7.40
N PHE A 149 6.22 -0.62 -6.36
CA PHE A 149 6.30 -2.00 -5.87
C PHE A 149 4.97 -2.48 -5.29
N ALA A 150 4.82 -3.80 -5.25
CA ALA A 150 3.63 -4.44 -4.68
C ALA A 150 3.66 -4.37 -3.15
N PRO A 151 2.51 -4.13 -2.49
CA PRO A 151 2.41 -4.18 -1.04
C PRO A 151 2.74 -5.56 -0.48
N GLN A 152 3.42 -5.59 0.66
CA GLN A 152 3.82 -6.78 1.38
C GLN A 152 3.28 -6.77 2.81
N ASN A 153 3.12 -7.96 3.39
CA ASN A 153 2.65 -8.16 4.77
C ASN A 153 1.36 -7.39 5.10
N VAL A 154 0.47 -7.29 4.12
CA VAL A 154 -0.83 -6.63 4.25
C VAL A 154 -1.71 -7.48 5.15
N ARG A 155 -2.26 -6.87 6.20
CA ARG A 155 -3.14 -7.54 7.15
C ARG A 155 -4.10 -6.55 7.78
N LYS A 156 -5.26 -7.07 8.16
CA LYS A 156 -6.20 -6.38 9.05
C LYS A 156 -5.63 -6.35 10.47
N ILE A 157 -5.68 -5.20 11.14
CA ILE A 157 -5.37 -5.10 12.57
C ILE A 157 -6.65 -5.40 13.35
N CYS A 158 -6.65 -6.51 14.08
CA CYS A 158 -7.75 -6.87 14.96
C CYS A 158 -7.52 -6.23 16.34
N SER A 159 -8.53 -5.54 16.87
CA SER A 159 -8.49 -4.87 18.18
C SER A 159 -8.52 -5.85 19.38
N ALA A 160 -8.42 -7.15 19.13
CA ALA A 160 -8.51 -8.22 20.13
C ALA A 160 -7.40 -9.27 19.91
N PRO A 161 -6.91 -9.95 20.97
CA PRO A 161 -5.78 -10.90 20.92
C PRO A 161 -6.06 -12.19 20.12
N THR A 162 -7.17 -12.27 19.39
CA THR A 162 -7.51 -13.41 18.53
C THR A 162 -7.84 -12.89 17.13
N CYS A 163 -6.89 -13.04 16.20
CA CYS A 163 -7.19 -13.02 14.77
C CYS A 163 -7.75 -14.39 14.40
N PRO A 164 -8.94 -14.51 13.76
CA PRO A 164 -9.35 -15.77 13.17
C PRO A 164 -8.38 -16.07 12.02
N THR A 165 -7.76 -17.24 12.07
CA THR A 165 -7.00 -17.80 10.96
C THR A 165 -7.98 -18.12 9.83
N VAL A 166 -7.66 -17.66 8.62
CA VAL A 166 -8.35 -18.04 7.38
C VAL A 166 -8.20 -19.54 7.16
#